data_AF-A0A7G2CAS4-F1
#
_entry.id   AF-A0A7G2CAS4-F1
#
_cell.length_a   1.000
_cell.length_b   1.000
_cell.length_c   1.000
_cell.angle_alpha   90.00
_cell.angle_beta   90.00
_cell.angle_gamma   90.00
#
_symmetry.space_group_name_H-M   'P 1'
#
loop_
_entity.id
_entity.type
_entity.pdbx_description
1 polymer ?
#
loop_
_entity_poly.entity_id
_entity_poly.type
_entity_poly.pdbx_seq_one_letter_code
_entity_poly.pdbx_strand_id
1 'polypeptide(L)'
;MKVLLFLSSPFWRYTLHLICLYYSLLLVFFFFSVHPKKFNIKMAEGGVGGSDESFISFTFAVVSVILIVLYIPWIIGKLRSIYLYHTHPKKIQAMMVDPLEEIKESITFLPKVVVNVIRNPKTVVAGAKVCMEEKVFFFRCVVPKFLKFVARPRILVPLLWFVLFSSAMYISLTFDPHAVLGVSTSASMSEIKKKYRTLARQYHPDRNSTDEARQLFIQLRRAYKALVDPVAFEEEEQRNRHLFSVGVALPEFLTSRNHDALVLFGLLGVLIIIPFITWYKFTNNKKVPQLIWRIRFDAERTQRFFRHFGIPEDPKFAERRESRRIILRTLIQLGIVPPNVREDVVNIFPPLTDFVPRCLEVERNKALFQKLGFSQQHMEVLHAFMATNGVALVAEFDETQKRFAVEGANKLQLIAPSAYEATRYLFKQHTDQVDEAAIELQQALGGHLTSVKKLMNAHDEMYDLLDTLYRKGDGKPSNPIVEKLVAMPERISDIVDTVEPEVQLIYQRFYKQMLEQKGGCCGGAGGAPHGHDHGHDHGHQH
;
A
#
# COMPACT_ATOMS: atom_id res chain seq x y z
N MET A 1 31.68 -6.37 31.32
CA MET A 1 30.91 -6.12 32.56
C MET A 1 29.49 -5.57 32.32
N LYS A 2 29.28 -4.53 31.48
CA LYS A 2 27.93 -4.00 31.16
C LYS A 2 27.01 -4.96 30.38
N VAL A 3 27.55 -5.86 29.56
CA VAL A 3 26.79 -6.92 28.86
C VAL A 3 26.33 -8.02 29.82
N LEU A 4 27.13 -8.36 30.83
CA LEU A 4 26.78 -9.33 31.87
C LEU A 4 25.73 -8.79 32.85
N LEU A 5 25.72 -7.48 33.12
CA LEU A 5 24.66 -6.82 33.89
C LEU A 5 23.33 -6.71 33.09
N PHE A 6 23.40 -6.62 31.76
CA PHE A 6 22.22 -6.60 30.88
C PHE A 6 21.48 -7.95 30.85
N LEU A 7 22.23 -9.06 30.87
CA LEU A 7 21.71 -10.43 30.98
C LEU A 7 21.20 -10.79 32.40
N SER A 8 21.56 -10.02 33.43
CA SER A 8 21.14 -10.24 34.82
C SER A 8 19.80 -9.56 35.17
N SER A 9 19.23 -8.78 34.25
CA SER A 9 17.95 -8.09 34.50
C SER A 9 16.81 -9.10 34.73
N PRO A 10 15.90 -8.85 35.70
CA PRO A 10 14.77 -9.74 35.98
C PRO A 10 13.91 -9.97 34.72
N PHE A 11 13.88 -9.02 33.79
CA PHE A 11 13.23 -9.11 32.49
C PHE A 11 13.76 -10.24 31.60
N TRP A 12 15.09 -10.47 31.56
CA TRP A 12 15.67 -11.57 30.80
C TRP A 12 15.43 -12.93 31.46
N ARG A 13 15.37 -12.98 32.80
CA ARG A 13 14.97 -14.21 33.51
C ARG A 13 13.51 -14.59 33.23
N TYR A 14 12.58 -13.64 33.21
CA TYR A 14 11.18 -13.91 32.88
C TYR A 14 10.98 -14.29 31.41
N THR A 15 11.67 -13.63 30.48
CA THR A 15 11.60 -13.99 29.05
C THR A 15 12.25 -15.34 28.77
N LEU A 16 13.39 -15.66 29.40
CA LEU A 16 14.01 -16.98 29.28
C LEU A 16 13.16 -18.08 29.96
N HIS A 17 12.52 -17.78 31.09
CA HIS A 17 11.58 -18.71 31.73
C HIS A 17 10.31 -18.92 30.90
N LEU A 18 9.76 -17.88 30.27
CA LEU A 18 8.64 -18.03 29.34
C LEU A 18 9.04 -18.80 28.09
N ILE A 19 10.22 -18.53 27.52
CA ILE A 19 10.75 -19.28 26.37
C ILE A 19 11.00 -20.74 26.76
N CYS A 20 11.56 -21.02 27.93
CA CYS A 20 11.76 -22.39 28.42
C CYS A 20 10.43 -23.08 28.73
N LEU A 21 9.47 -22.45 29.42
CA LEU A 21 8.13 -23.01 29.64
C LEU A 21 7.42 -23.26 28.31
N TYR A 22 7.63 -22.39 27.32
CA TYR A 22 7.05 -22.51 25.99
C TYR A 22 7.69 -23.64 25.18
N TYR A 23 9.01 -23.76 25.14
CA TYR A 23 9.69 -24.92 24.52
C TYR A 23 9.39 -26.21 25.26
N SER A 24 9.17 -26.17 26.57
CA SER A 24 8.72 -27.32 27.36
C SER A 24 7.30 -27.71 26.97
N LEU A 25 6.38 -26.75 26.87
CA LEU A 25 5.00 -26.98 26.44
C LEU A 25 4.92 -27.45 24.99
N LEU A 26 5.79 -26.94 24.12
CA LEU A 26 5.87 -27.32 22.71
C LEU A 26 6.53 -28.70 22.53
N LEU A 27 7.53 -29.04 23.34
CA LEU A 27 8.03 -30.41 23.46
C LEU A 27 6.97 -31.34 24.00
N VAL A 28 6.22 -30.95 25.03
CA VAL A 28 5.11 -31.75 25.59
C VAL A 28 4.01 -31.94 24.54
N PHE A 29 3.60 -30.90 23.80
CA PHE A 29 2.61 -31.02 22.73
C PHE A 29 3.13 -31.86 21.56
N PHE A 30 4.39 -31.70 21.17
CA PHE A 30 5.02 -32.50 20.13
C PHE A 30 5.16 -33.96 20.57
N PHE A 31 5.48 -34.23 21.84
CA PHE A 31 5.52 -35.58 22.41
C PHE A 31 4.13 -36.21 22.49
N PHE A 32 3.10 -35.42 22.85
CA PHE A 32 1.69 -35.86 22.84
C PHE A 32 1.19 -36.15 21.42
N SER A 33 1.67 -35.41 20.42
CA SER A 33 1.33 -35.61 19.00
C SER A 33 2.06 -36.81 18.36
N VAL A 34 3.27 -37.13 18.84
CA VAL A 34 4.13 -38.20 18.28
C VAL A 34 3.97 -39.55 19.01
N HIS A 35 3.55 -39.57 20.28
CA HIS A 35 3.34 -40.81 21.04
C HIS A 35 2.08 -40.76 21.94
N PRO A 36 0.87 -40.95 21.39
CA PRO A 36 -0.37 -40.94 22.18
C PRO A 36 -0.54 -42.14 23.13
N LYS A 37 0.21 -43.23 22.94
CA LYS A 37 -0.02 -44.52 23.63
C LYS A 37 0.57 -44.65 25.06
N LYS A 38 1.26 -43.65 25.61
CA LYS A 38 1.98 -43.78 26.90
C LYS A 38 1.39 -43.04 28.10
N PHE A 39 0.39 -42.18 27.94
CA PHE A 39 -0.26 -41.49 29.06
C PHE A 39 -1.72 -41.92 29.19
N ASN A 40 -2.01 -42.65 30.27
CA ASN A 40 -3.31 -43.23 30.60
C ASN A 40 -4.29 -42.17 31.10
N ILE A 41 -4.57 -41.16 30.27
CA ILE A 41 -5.61 -40.15 30.49
C ILE A 41 -6.78 -40.54 29.58
N LYS A 42 -7.93 -40.91 30.17
CA LYS A 42 -9.19 -41.14 29.46
C LYS A 42 -9.65 -39.84 28.78
N MET A 43 -9.17 -39.59 27.57
CA MET A 43 -9.78 -38.67 26.62
C MET A 43 -10.59 -39.52 25.65
N ALA A 44 -11.80 -39.09 25.29
CA ALA A 44 -12.69 -39.79 24.39
C ALA A 44 -11.97 -40.12 23.07
N GLU A 45 -11.60 -41.40 22.90
CA GLU A 45 -10.89 -41.91 21.74
C GLU A 45 -11.88 -42.05 20.59
N GLY A 46 -11.83 -41.11 19.66
CA GLY A 46 -12.53 -41.18 18.38
C GLY A 46 -11.86 -40.27 17.37
N GLY A 47 -11.09 -40.84 16.45
CA GLY A 47 -10.48 -40.11 15.33
C GLY A 47 -9.98 -41.09 14.27
N VAL A 48 -10.54 -41.02 13.06
CA VAL A 48 -10.11 -41.76 11.87
C VAL A 48 -9.55 -40.76 10.86
N GLY A 49 -8.26 -40.94 10.54
CA GLY A 49 -7.51 -40.11 9.60
C GLY A 49 -7.98 -40.23 8.15
N GLY A 50 -8.72 -39.24 7.68
CA GLY A 50 -8.80 -38.89 6.25
C GLY A 50 -7.61 -38.01 5.83
N SER A 51 -7.18 -38.11 4.57
CA SER A 51 -6.08 -37.32 3.95
C SER A 51 -6.09 -35.82 4.25
N ASP A 52 -7.27 -35.28 4.54
CA ASP A 52 -7.51 -33.86 4.74
C ASP A 52 -7.15 -33.44 6.17
N GLU A 53 -7.24 -34.34 7.16
CA GLU A 53 -6.91 -34.06 8.57
C GLU A 53 -5.40 -33.86 8.78
N SER A 54 -4.57 -34.70 8.15
CA SER A 54 -3.11 -34.54 8.23
C SER A 54 -2.61 -33.29 7.52
N PHE A 55 -3.22 -32.93 6.39
CA PHE A 55 -2.86 -31.72 5.66
C PHE A 55 -3.35 -30.46 6.39
N ILE A 56 -4.55 -30.49 6.97
CA ILE A 56 -5.13 -29.37 7.73
C ILE A 56 -4.42 -29.19 9.07
N SER A 57 -4.08 -30.27 9.78
CA SER A 57 -3.26 -30.19 11.00
C SER A 57 -1.83 -29.72 10.72
N PHE A 58 -1.21 -30.18 9.62
CA PHE A 58 0.11 -29.68 9.21
C PHE A 58 0.07 -28.21 8.79
N THR A 59 -0.88 -27.80 7.94
CA THR A 59 -1.04 -26.39 7.56
C THR A 59 -1.41 -25.52 8.75
N PHE A 60 -2.23 -26.00 9.69
CA PHE A 60 -2.51 -25.32 10.95
C PHE A 60 -1.27 -25.17 11.82
N ALA A 61 -0.43 -26.20 11.94
CA ALA A 61 0.82 -26.14 12.69
C ALA A 61 1.80 -25.16 12.05
N VAL A 62 1.97 -25.21 10.72
CA VAL A 62 2.82 -24.28 9.97
C VAL A 62 2.31 -22.84 10.10
N VAL A 63 1.01 -22.60 9.92
CA VAL A 63 0.39 -21.28 10.10
C VAL A 63 0.53 -20.80 11.54
N SER A 64 0.37 -21.68 12.53
CA SER A 64 0.54 -21.33 13.95
C SER A 64 1.98 -20.95 14.28
N VAL A 65 2.97 -21.68 13.75
CA VAL A 65 4.39 -21.33 13.91
C VAL A 65 4.72 -20.01 13.21
N ILE A 66 4.22 -19.79 12.00
CA ILE A 66 4.38 -18.51 11.27
C ILE A 66 3.73 -17.37 12.04
N LEU A 67 2.53 -17.57 12.59
CA LEU A 67 1.82 -16.60 13.44
C LEU A 67 2.69 -16.24 14.64
N ILE A 68 3.25 -17.23 15.32
CA ILE A 68 4.06 -17.02 16.52
C ILE A 68 5.38 -16.29 16.19
N VAL A 69 6.10 -16.74 15.15
CA VAL A 69 7.38 -16.16 14.73
C VAL A 69 7.23 -14.71 14.23
N LEU A 70 6.11 -14.38 13.57
CA LEU A 70 5.86 -13.01 13.11
C LEU A 70 5.25 -12.11 14.21
N TYR A 71 4.43 -12.66 15.10
CA TYR A 71 3.64 -11.88 16.05
C TYR A 71 4.38 -11.62 17.37
N ILE A 72 5.25 -12.53 17.82
CA ILE A 72 6.05 -12.33 19.05
C ILE A 72 7.01 -11.14 18.94
N PRO A 73 7.85 -11.01 17.89
CA PRO A 73 8.73 -9.85 17.73
C PRO A 73 7.96 -8.53 17.66
N TRP A 74 6.76 -8.56 17.07
CA TRP A 74 5.88 -7.41 17.01
C TRP A 74 5.31 -7.02 18.39
N ILE A 75 4.81 -7.98 19.18
CA ILE A 75 4.34 -7.75 20.57
C ILE A 75 5.47 -7.16 21.40
N ILE A 76 6.67 -7.74 21.33
CA ILE A 76 7.84 -7.28 22.09
C ILE A 76 8.21 -5.84 21.67
N GLY A 77 8.21 -5.54 20.37
CA GLY A 77 8.45 -4.20 19.85
C GLY A 77 7.42 -3.18 20.33
N LYS A 78 6.14 -3.56 20.41
CA LYS A 78 5.07 -2.67 20.91
C LYS A 78 5.09 -2.49 22.42
N LEU A 79 5.33 -3.54 23.19
CA LEU A 79 5.55 -3.42 24.64
C LEU A 79 6.73 -2.51 24.95
N ARG A 80 7.81 -2.61 24.16
CA ARG A 80 8.95 -1.69 24.24
C ARG A 80 8.54 -0.25 23.89
N SER A 81 7.74 -0.04 22.84
CA SER A 81 7.25 1.29 22.46
C SER A 81 6.36 1.92 23.54
N ILE A 82 5.47 1.14 24.16
CA ILE A 82 4.60 1.57 25.26
C ILE A 82 5.44 1.92 26.49
N TYR A 83 6.41 1.05 26.82
CA TYR A 83 7.35 1.30 27.91
C TYR A 83 8.14 2.59 27.66
N LEU A 84 8.75 2.75 26.48
CA LEU A 84 9.52 3.95 26.12
C LEU A 84 8.67 5.22 26.20
N TYR A 85 7.44 5.18 25.68
CA TYR A 85 6.50 6.31 25.74
C TYR A 85 6.23 6.74 27.19
N HIS A 86 5.94 5.79 28.09
CA HIS A 86 5.71 6.09 29.51
C HIS A 86 6.97 6.48 30.28
N THR A 87 8.17 6.08 29.84
CA THR A 87 9.44 6.50 30.47
C THR A 87 9.92 7.89 30.04
N HIS A 88 9.43 8.43 28.91
CA HIS A 88 9.83 9.75 28.43
C HIS A 88 9.11 10.90 29.15
N PRO A 89 9.74 12.09 29.27
CA PRO A 89 9.10 13.26 29.86
C PRO A 89 7.94 13.79 28.99
N LYS A 90 6.92 14.40 29.62
CA LYS A 90 5.67 14.86 28.99
C LYS A 90 5.85 15.73 27.74
N LYS A 91 6.94 16.51 27.65
CA LYS A 91 7.26 17.34 26.46
C LYS A 91 7.57 16.51 25.21
N ILE A 92 8.22 15.36 25.40
CA ILE A 92 8.56 14.43 24.31
C ILE A 92 7.35 13.54 23.99
N GLN A 93 6.54 13.19 25.00
CA GLN A 93 5.27 12.47 24.80
C GLN A 93 4.31 13.25 23.89
N ALA A 94 4.21 14.58 24.06
CA ALA A 94 3.37 15.42 23.21
C ALA A 94 3.82 15.47 21.73
N MET A 95 5.06 15.07 21.42
CA MET A 95 5.57 14.95 20.06
C MET A 95 5.53 13.51 19.53
N MET A 96 5.23 12.53 20.38
CA MET A 96 5.15 11.11 20.01
C MET A 96 3.69 10.69 19.84
N VAL A 97 3.42 9.81 18.88
CA VAL A 97 2.10 9.20 18.70
C VAL A 97 1.86 8.19 19.83
N ASP A 98 0.72 8.28 20.52
CA ASP A 98 0.37 7.36 21.60
C ASP A 98 0.21 5.92 21.05
N PRO A 99 1.04 4.96 21.50
CA PRO A 99 1.01 3.60 20.98
C PRO A 99 -0.27 2.84 21.36
N LEU A 100 -0.96 3.21 22.44
CA LEU A 100 -2.24 2.61 22.85
C LEU A 100 -3.40 3.16 22.02
N GLU A 101 -3.35 4.45 21.66
CA GLU A 101 -4.33 5.06 20.79
C GLU A 101 -4.27 4.44 19.38
N GLU A 102 -3.07 4.15 18.87
CA GLU A 102 -2.88 3.44 17.60
C GLU A 102 -3.50 2.02 17.61
N ILE A 103 -3.41 1.31 18.75
CA ILE A 103 -4.02 -0.01 18.93
C ILE A 103 -5.55 0.11 18.98
N LYS A 104 -6.05 1.07 19.76
CA LYS A 104 -7.49 1.34 19.91
C LYS A 104 -8.11 1.73 18.57
N GLU A 105 -7.44 2.56 17.78
CA GLU A 105 -7.87 2.90 16.43
C GLU A 105 -7.91 1.67 15.52
N SER A 106 -6.89 0.82 15.55
CA SER A 106 -6.86 -0.39 14.71
C SER A 106 -7.98 -1.38 15.02
N ILE A 107 -8.36 -1.52 16.30
CA ILE A 107 -9.44 -2.43 16.74
C ILE A 107 -10.81 -1.82 16.49
N THR A 108 -10.97 -0.52 16.76
CA THR A 108 -12.25 0.18 16.60
C THR A 108 -12.55 0.58 15.15
N PHE A 109 -11.57 0.50 14.25
CA PHE A 109 -11.74 0.87 12.84
C PHE A 109 -12.80 0.01 12.13
N LEU A 110 -12.70 -1.32 12.20
CA LEU A 110 -13.64 -2.21 11.51
C LEU A 110 -15.09 -1.99 11.98
N PRO A 111 -15.38 -1.98 13.30
CA PRO A 111 -16.73 -1.68 13.79
C PRO A 111 -17.22 -0.29 13.38
N LYS A 112 -16.37 0.74 13.45
CA LYS A 112 -16.74 2.11 13.02
C LYS A 112 -17.07 2.17 11.53
N VAL A 113 -16.28 1.49 10.69
CA VAL A 113 -16.55 1.41 9.25
C VAL A 113 -17.88 0.70 9.00
N VAL A 114 -18.11 -0.46 9.63
CA VAL A 114 -19.36 -1.21 9.47
C VAL A 114 -20.57 -0.37 9.91
N VAL A 115 -20.50 0.28 11.08
CA VAL A 115 -21.57 1.15 11.57
C VAL A 115 -21.82 2.32 10.62
N ASN A 116 -20.77 2.96 10.08
CA ASN A 116 -20.93 4.05 9.12
C ASN A 116 -21.51 3.58 7.78
N VAL A 117 -21.13 2.40 7.30
CA VAL A 117 -21.69 1.78 6.09
C VAL A 117 -23.18 1.49 6.27
N ILE A 118 -23.57 0.96 7.43
CA ILE A 118 -24.98 0.68 7.76
C ILE A 118 -25.78 1.98 7.87
N ARG A 119 -25.22 3.00 8.51
CA ARG A 119 -25.91 4.28 8.75
C ARG A 119 -26.16 5.06 7.45
N ASN A 120 -25.19 5.05 6.53
CA ASN A 120 -25.23 5.85 5.30
C ASN A 120 -24.80 5.03 4.07
N PRO A 121 -25.62 4.12 3.53
CA PRO A 121 -25.23 3.30 2.38
C PRO A 121 -24.96 4.13 1.11
N LYS A 122 -25.61 5.29 0.96
CA LYS A 122 -25.44 6.19 -0.18
C LYS A 122 -24.05 6.82 -0.24
N THR A 123 -23.39 7.07 0.91
CA THR A 123 -22.02 7.64 0.93
C THR A 123 -21.01 6.63 0.39
N VAL A 124 -21.23 5.34 0.65
CA VAL A 124 -20.37 4.25 0.16
C VAL A 124 -20.47 4.11 -1.35
N VAL A 125 -21.68 4.15 -1.90
CA VAL A 125 -21.91 4.09 -3.36
C VAL A 125 -21.30 5.32 -4.05
N ALA A 126 -21.48 6.52 -3.48
CA ALA A 126 -20.87 7.74 -4.01
C ALA A 126 -19.33 7.68 -3.96
N GLY A 127 -18.75 7.24 -2.84
CA GLY A 127 -17.30 7.05 -2.70
C GLY A 127 -16.75 6.00 -3.66
N ALA A 128 -17.47 4.90 -3.87
CA ALA A 128 -17.10 3.86 -4.84
C ALA A 128 -17.11 4.41 -6.28
N LYS A 129 -18.10 5.24 -6.64
CA LYS A 129 -18.15 5.91 -7.94
C LYS A 129 -16.91 6.80 -8.17
N VAL A 130 -16.57 7.64 -7.19
CA VAL A 130 -15.37 8.50 -7.27
C VAL A 130 -14.08 7.66 -7.37
N CYS A 131 -13.97 6.57 -6.61
CA CYS A 131 -12.83 5.66 -6.69
C CYS A 131 -12.70 4.97 -8.07
N MET A 132 -13.82 4.65 -8.72
CA MET A 132 -13.83 4.02 -10.05
C MET A 132 -13.47 5.02 -11.16
N GLU A 133 -13.88 6.28 -11.02
CA GLU A 133 -13.53 7.36 -11.94
C GLU A 133 -12.05 7.76 -11.77
N GLU A 134 -11.55 7.86 -10.53
CA GLU A 134 -10.16 8.21 -10.22
C GLU A 134 -9.28 6.99 -9.88
N LYS A 135 -9.15 6.08 -10.85
CA LYS A 135 -8.36 4.83 -10.70
C LYS A 135 -6.94 5.07 -10.17
N VAL A 136 -6.25 6.08 -10.69
CA VAL A 136 -4.87 6.41 -10.29
C VAL A 136 -4.79 6.83 -8.82
N PHE A 137 -5.75 7.64 -8.34
CA PHE A 137 -5.83 8.00 -6.93
C PHE A 137 -6.14 6.77 -6.07
N PHE A 138 -7.10 5.95 -6.47
CA PHE A 138 -7.47 4.74 -5.73
C PHE A 138 -6.27 3.80 -5.56
N PHE A 139 -5.58 3.45 -6.64
CA PHE A 139 -4.43 2.54 -6.60
C PHE A 139 -3.20 3.10 -5.88
N ARG A 140 -3.05 4.42 -5.80
CA ARG A 140 -1.86 5.05 -5.22
C ARG A 140 -2.04 5.52 -3.78
N CYS A 141 -3.22 6.02 -3.44
CA CYS A 141 -3.49 6.61 -2.13
C CYS A 141 -4.28 5.64 -1.23
N VAL A 142 -5.30 4.98 -1.78
CA VAL A 142 -6.22 4.14 -1.00
C VAL A 142 -5.69 2.71 -0.90
N VAL A 143 -5.33 2.10 -2.02
CA VAL A 143 -4.87 0.71 -2.09
C VAL A 143 -3.62 0.47 -1.24
N PRO A 144 -2.59 1.33 -1.17
CA PRO A 144 -1.44 1.04 -0.32
C PRO A 144 -1.76 1.13 1.17
N LYS A 145 -2.67 2.03 1.58
CA LYS A 145 -3.18 2.06 2.97
C LYS A 145 -4.00 0.81 3.27
N PHE A 146 -4.86 0.39 2.33
CA PHE A 146 -5.68 -0.82 2.44
C PHE A 146 -4.82 -2.09 2.43
N LEU A 147 -3.86 -2.23 1.53
CA LEU A 147 -2.91 -3.35 1.51
C LEU A 147 -2.06 -3.34 2.77
N LYS A 148 -1.56 -2.19 3.24
CA LYS A 148 -0.88 -2.11 4.55
C LYS A 148 -1.82 -2.50 5.69
N PHE A 149 -3.12 -2.28 5.57
CA PHE A 149 -4.10 -2.65 6.59
C PHE A 149 -4.47 -4.14 6.55
N VAL A 150 -4.72 -4.70 5.37
CA VAL A 150 -5.09 -6.11 5.16
C VAL A 150 -3.87 -7.02 5.27
N ALA A 151 -2.75 -6.67 4.63
CA ALA A 151 -1.49 -7.38 4.74
C ALA A 151 -0.74 -7.06 6.05
N ARG A 152 -1.32 -6.27 6.96
CA ARG A 152 -0.84 -6.31 8.36
C ARG A 152 -1.06 -7.76 8.83
N PRO A 153 -0.01 -8.44 9.33
CA PRO A 153 -0.16 -9.78 9.89
C PRO A 153 -1.15 -9.84 11.07
N ARG A 154 -1.62 -8.69 11.55
CA ARG A 154 -2.58 -8.48 12.63
C ARG A 154 -4.03 -8.89 12.30
N ILE A 155 -4.44 -8.93 11.03
CA ILE A 155 -5.84 -9.23 10.62
C ILE A 155 -5.89 -10.48 9.75
N LEU A 156 -5.02 -10.57 8.74
CA LEU A 156 -5.04 -11.68 7.79
C LEU A 156 -4.67 -13.01 8.46
N VAL A 157 -3.70 -13.03 9.37
CA VAL A 157 -3.25 -14.25 10.04
C VAL A 157 -4.29 -14.79 11.03
N PRO A 158 -4.91 -14.00 11.92
CA PRO A 158 -5.98 -14.52 12.79
C PRO A 158 -7.26 -14.84 12.02
N LEU A 159 -7.57 -14.14 10.93
CA LEU A 159 -8.71 -14.48 10.06
C LEU A 159 -8.47 -15.80 9.30
N LEU A 160 -7.27 -15.98 8.74
CA LEU A 160 -6.85 -17.24 8.13
C LEU A 160 -6.83 -18.37 9.16
N TRP A 161 -6.34 -18.10 10.38
CA TRP A 161 -6.36 -19.05 11.49
C TRP A 161 -7.79 -19.39 11.91
N PHE A 162 -8.70 -18.42 11.99
CA PHE A 162 -10.12 -18.66 12.31
C PHE A 162 -10.81 -19.49 11.22
N VAL A 163 -10.55 -19.21 9.94
CA VAL A 163 -11.07 -20.00 8.81
C VAL A 163 -10.51 -21.42 8.87
N LEU A 164 -9.20 -21.59 9.08
CA LEU A 164 -8.54 -22.89 9.20
C LEU A 164 -9.00 -23.66 10.44
N PHE A 165 -9.22 -22.98 11.56
CA PHE A 165 -9.75 -23.55 12.80
C PHE A 165 -11.20 -23.98 12.63
N SER A 166 -12.03 -23.16 11.97
CA SER A 166 -13.42 -23.51 11.66
C SER A 166 -13.50 -24.68 10.69
N SER A 167 -12.60 -24.77 9.69
CA SER A 167 -12.54 -25.93 8.80
C SER A 167 -12.03 -27.18 9.52
N ALA A 168 -11.04 -27.04 10.42
CA ALA A 168 -10.54 -28.15 11.23
C ALA A 168 -11.60 -28.68 12.20
N MET A 169 -12.33 -27.78 12.89
CA MET A 169 -13.45 -28.12 13.77
C MET A 169 -14.61 -28.79 13.03
N TYR A 170 -14.91 -28.36 11.81
CA TYR A 170 -15.96 -28.98 10.99
C TYR A 170 -15.63 -30.43 10.61
N ILE A 171 -14.36 -30.71 10.31
CA ILE A 171 -13.92 -32.05 9.89
C ILE A 171 -13.89 -33.03 11.05
N SER A 172 -13.43 -32.58 12.24
CA SER A 172 -13.44 -33.40 13.46
C SER A 172 -14.82 -33.93 13.88
N LEU A 173 -15.91 -33.43 13.28
CA LEU A 173 -17.27 -33.83 13.59
C LEU A 173 -17.83 -34.95 12.70
N THR A 174 -17.11 -35.44 11.67
CA THR A 174 -17.76 -36.09 10.52
C THR A 174 -17.59 -37.59 10.30
N PHE A 175 -16.73 -38.33 11.03
CA PHE A 175 -16.65 -39.79 10.85
C PHE A 175 -16.53 -40.58 12.15
N ASP A 176 -17.67 -41.10 12.62
CA ASP A 176 -17.76 -42.06 13.71
C ASP A 176 -18.10 -43.47 13.15
N PRO A 177 -17.17 -44.45 13.20
CA PRO A 177 -17.40 -45.81 12.72
C PRO A 177 -18.58 -46.52 13.39
N HIS A 178 -18.87 -46.18 14.67
CA HIS A 178 -20.01 -46.74 15.39
C HIS A 178 -21.32 -46.12 14.89
N ALA A 179 -21.35 -44.82 14.62
CA ALA A 179 -22.49 -44.13 14.02
C ALA A 179 -22.79 -44.64 12.60
N VAL A 180 -21.76 -44.88 11.78
CA VAL A 180 -21.92 -45.42 10.42
C VAL A 180 -22.53 -46.83 10.42
N LEU A 181 -22.21 -47.65 11.40
CA LEU A 181 -22.79 -49.00 11.58
C LEU A 181 -24.10 -49.01 12.39
N GLY A 182 -24.49 -47.86 12.96
CA GLY A 182 -25.67 -47.72 13.82
C GLY A 182 -25.58 -48.55 15.10
N VAL A 183 -24.40 -48.63 15.70
CA VAL A 183 -24.12 -49.39 16.93
C VAL A 183 -23.65 -48.45 18.05
N SER A 184 -23.86 -48.86 19.31
CA SER A 184 -23.30 -48.15 20.47
C SER A 184 -21.76 -48.19 20.43
N THR A 185 -21.11 -47.19 21.03
CA THR A 185 -19.66 -47.18 21.27
C THR A 185 -19.21 -48.31 22.20
N SER A 186 -20.13 -48.84 23.01
CA SER A 186 -19.93 -50.02 23.88
C SER A 186 -20.30 -51.36 23.22
N ALA A 187 -20.66 -51.37 21.94
CA ALA A 187 -21.11 -52.57 21.26
C ALA A 187 -20.02 -53.64 21.19
N SER A 188 -20.40 -54.88 21.46
CA SER A 188 -19.46 -56.00 21.42
C SER A 188 -19.10 -56.37 19.98
N MET A 189 -17.95 -57.02 19.80
CA MET A 189 -17.46 -57.46 18.47
C MET A 189 -18.48 -58.35 17.73
N SER A 190 -19.29 -59.12 18.46
CA SER A 190 -20.35 -59.96 17.88
C SER A 190 -21.52 -59.12 17.34
N GLU A 191 -21.88 -58.03 18.01
CA GLU A 191 -22.92 -57.09 17.59
C GLU A 191 -22.49 -56.29 16.35
N ILE A 192 -21.23 -55.81 16.34
CA ILE A 192 -20.62 -55.13 15.19
C ILE A 192 -20.66 -56.04 13.94
N LYS A 193 -20.23 -57.31 14.08
CA LYS A 193 -20.28 -58.31 13.00
C LYS A 193 -21.70 -58.60 12.52
N LYS A 194 -22.66 -58.70 13.44
CA LYS A 194 -24.06 -58.97 13.10
C LYS A 194 -24.68 -57.81 12.32
N LYS A 195 -24.47 -56.57 12.78
CA LYS A 195 -25.01 -55.35 12.15
C LYS A 195 -24.39 -55.10 10.78
N TYR A 196 -23.06 -55.24 10.65
CA TYR A 196 -22.38 -55.15 9.36
C TYR A 196 -22.94 -56.15 8.34
N ARG A 197 -23.13 -57.43 8.71
CA ARG A 197 -23.68 -58.45 7.80
C ARG A 197 -25.08 -58.11 7.30
N THR A 198 -25.92 -57.53 8.15
CA THR A 198 -27.27 -57.10 7.76
C THR A 198 -27.22 -55.95 6.77
N LEU A 199 -26.45 -54.90 7.06
CA LEU A 199 -26.32 -53.71 6.22
C LEU A 199 -25.59 -54.01 4.91
N ALA A 200 -24.54 -54.82 4.94
CA ALA A 200 -23.80 -55.24 3.74
C ALA A 200 -24.67 -56.04 2.76
N ARG A 201 -25.65 -56.81 3.24
CA ARG A 201 -26.62 -57.50 2.37
C ARG A 201 -27.66 -56.57 1.76
N GLN A 202 -28.00 -55.48 2.47
CA GLN A 202 -28.98 -54.50 2.04
C GLN A 202 -28.41 -53.55 0.98
N TYR A 203 -27.15 -53.15 1.14
CA TYR A 203 -26.45 -52.22 0.25
C TYR A 203 -25.46 -52.90 -0.69
N HIS A 204 -25.54 -54.23 -0.86
CA HIS A 204 -24.66 -54.94 -1.79
C HIS A 204 -24.89 -54.45 -3.22
N PRO A 205 -23.84 -54.15 -4.01
CA PRO A 205 -23.99 -53.63 -5.38
C PRO A 205 -24.80 -54.57 -6.29
N ASP A 206 -24.74 -55.88 -6.05
CA ASP A 206 -25.53 -56.87 -6.81
C ASP A 206 -27.03 -56.85 -6.49
N ARG A 207 -27.44 -56.31 -5.33
CA ARG A 207 -28.85 -56.24 -4.90
C ARG A 207 -29.42 -54.84 -4.97
N ASN A 208 -28.56 -53.83 -4.87
CA ASN A 208 -28.94 -52.42 -4.93
C ASN A 208 -27.88 -51.66 -5.75
N SER A 209 -28.19 -51.41 -7.01
CA SER A 209 -27.28 -50.84 -8.00
C SER A 209 -27.32 -49.31 -8.05
N THR A 210 -27.88 -48.64 -7.04
CA THR A 210 -27.84 -47.17 -6.96
C THR A 210 -26.48 -46.67 -6.51
N ASP A 211 -26.09 -45.49 -7.00
CA ASP A 211 -24.82 -44.87 -6.61
C ASP A 211 -24.74 -44.59 -5.10
N GLU A 212 -25.88 -44.29 -4.48
CA GLU A 212 -26.00 -44.11 -3.02
C GLU A 212 -25.71 -45.41 -2.26
N ALA A 213 -26.27 -46.55 -2.70
CA ALA A 213 -26.02 -47.84 -2.07
C ALA A 213 -24.55 -48.26 -2.19
N ARG A 214 -23.93 -47.96 -3.32
CA ARG A 214 -22.50 -48.20 -3.54
C ARG A 214 -21.62 -47.38 -2.60
N GLN A 215 -21.93 -46.09 -2.43
CA GLN A 215 -21.21 -45.21 -1.51
C GLN A 215 -21.38 -45.65 -0.04
N LEU A 216 -22.60 -45.98 0.37
CA LEU A 216 -22.90 -46.50 1.70
C LEU A 216 -22.19 -47.83 1.97
N PHE A 217 -22.14 -48.74 0.99
CA PHE A 217 -21.43 -50.00 1.12
C PHE A 217 -19.92 -49.81 1.34
N ILE A 218 -19.31 -48.87 0.64
CA ILE A 218 -17.90 -48.50 0.81
C ILE A 218 -17.67 -47.95 2.23
N GLN A 219 -18.53 -47.04 2.70
CA GLN A 219 -18.45 -46.46 4.06
C GLN A 219 -18.65 -47.52 5.16
N LEU A 220 -19.62 -48.43 4.99
CA LEU A 220 -19.89 -49.54 5.90
C LEU A 220 -18.72 -50.51 6.00
N ARG A 221 -18.10 -50.84 4.85
CA ARG A 221 -16.91 -51.70 4.80
C ARG A 221 -15.72 -51.04 5.50
N ARG A 222 -15.53 -49.73 5.30
CA ARG A 222 -14.50 -48.93 5.96
C ARG A 222 -14.70 -48.89 7.48
N ALA A 223 -15.92 -48.60 7.94
CA ALA A 223 -16.28 -48.57 9.36
C ALA A 223 -16.12 -49.94 10.04
N TYR A 224 -16.56 -51.03 9.39
CA TYR A 224 -16.41 -52.38 9.91
C TYR A 224 -14.93 -52.79 10.02
N LYS A 225 -14.10 -52.45 9.03
CA LYS A 225 -12.68 -52.76 9.07
C LYS A 225 -11.96 -52.00 10.20
N ALA A 226 -12.28 -50.72 10.38
CA ALA A 226 -11.75 -49.89 11.47
C ALA A 226 -12.07 -50.46 12.86
N LEU A 227 -13.26 -51.04 13.06
CA LEU A 227 -13.67 -51.62 14.35
C LEU A 227 -13.14 -53.04 14.60
N VAL A 228 -12.93 -53.85 13.56
CA VAL A 228 -12.53 -55.27 13.71
C VAL A 228 -11.02 -55.45 13.78
N ASP A 229 -10.27 -54.73 12.97
CA ASP A 229 -8.81 -54.82 12.91
C ASP A 229 -8.20 -53.43 12.67
N PRO A 230 -7.97 -52.66 13.75
CA PRO A 230 -7.48 -51.29 13.64
C PRO A 230 -6.08 -51.24 13.03
N VAL A 231 -5.24 -52.26 13.24
CA VAL A 231 -3.86 -52.28 12.73
C VAL A 231 -3.85 -52.49 11.22
N ALA A 232 -4.60 -53.48 10.71
CA ALA A 232 -4.71 -53.70 9.27
C ALA A 232 -5.46 -52.58 8.55
N PHE A 233 -6.36 -51.88 9.25
CA PHE A 233 -7.02 -50.68 8.75
C PHE A 233 -6.02 -49.52 8.60
N GLU A 234 -5.20 -49.26 9.61
CA GLU A 234 -4.16 -48.23 9.58
C GLU A 234 -3.15 -48.46 8.44
N GLU A 235 -2.70 -49.71 8.23
CA GLU A 235 -1.75 -50.06 7.16
C GLU A 235 -2.33 -49.92 5.74
N GLU A 236 -3.61 -50.24 5.55
CA GLU A 236 -4.29 -50.09 4.26
C GLU A 236 -4.58 -48.61 3.97
N GLU A 237 -4.95 -47.82 4.98
CA GLU A 237 -5.05 -46.37 4.83
C GLU A 237 -3.70 -45.73 4.51
N GLN A 238 -2.61 -46.15 5.16
CA GLN A 238 -1.25 -45.69 4.83
C GLN A 238 -0.92 -45.97 3.36
N ARG A 239 -1.23 -47.17 2.85
CA ARG A 239 -1.04 -47.52 1.43
C ARG A 239 -1.90 -46.67 0.49
N ASN A 240 -3.18 -46.49 0.83
CA ASN A 240 -4.10 -45.68 0.02
C ASN A 240 -3.72 -44.19 0.03
N ARG A 241 -3.15 -43.66 1.13
CA ARG A 241 -2.62 -42.30 1.23
C ARG A 241 -1.49 -42.04 0.22
N HIS A 242 -0.57 -42.99 0.04
CA HIS A 242 0.51 -42.87 -0.96
C HIS A 242 0.00 -42.91 -2.41
N LEU A 243 -1.15 -43.53 -2.65
CA LEU A 243 -1.76 -43.59 -3.99
C LEU A 243 -2.57 -42.32 -4.33
N PHE A 244 -3.15 -41.66 -3.32
CA PHE A 244 -4.00 -40.47 -3.48
C PHE A 244 -3.25 -39.12 -3.38
N SER A 245 -1.98 -39.09 -2.93
CA SER A 245 -1.14 -37.88 -3.01
C SER A 245 -0.77 -37.47 -4.45
N VAL A 246 -1.28 -38.22 -5.44
CA VAL A 246 -1.10 -38.00 -6.88
C VAL A 246 -2.37 -37.38 -7.51
N GLY A 247 -3.43 -37.12 -6.72
CA GLY A 247 -4.77 -36.78 -7.21
C GLY A 247 -5.21 -35.31 -7.11
N VAL A 248 -4.35 -34.37 -6.71
CA VAL A 248 -4.60 -32.93 -6.92
C VAL A 248 -3.70 -32.52 -8.07
N ALA A 249 -4.28 -32.09 -9.19
CA ALA A 249 -3.56 -31.73 -10.41
C ALA A 249 -2.58 -30.57 -10.17
N LEU A 250 -1.39 -30.89 -9.67
CA LEU A 250 -0.21 -30.05 -9.77
C LEU A 250 0.52 -30.41 -11.07
N PRO A 251 1.03 -29.42 -11.82
CA PRO A 251 1.79 -29.65 -13.05
C PRO A 251 2.97 -30.61 -12.80
N GLU A 252 3.19 -31.56 -13.71
CA GLU A 252 4.25 -32.60 -13.67
C GLU A 252 5.67 -32.04 -13.39
N PHE A 253 5.90 -30.77 -13.71
CA PHE A 253 7.12 -30.03 -13.43
C PHE A 253 7.44 -29.87 -11.92
N LEU A 254 6.42 -29.83 -11.03
CA LEU A 254 6.60 -29.66 -9.58
C LEU A 254 6.74 -30.98 -8.80
N THR A 255 6.59 -32.12 -9.47
CA THR A 255 6.58 -33.48 -8.87
C THR A 255 7.69 -34.38 -9.39
N SER A 256 8.52 -33.89 -10.32
CA SER A 256 9.65 -34.67 -10.82
C SER A 256 10.77 -34.77 -9.77
N ARG A 257 11.08 -36.02 -9.39
CA ARG A 257 12.02 -36.50 -8.36
C ARG A 257 13.43 -35.88 -8.33
N ASN A 258 13.81 -35.12 -9.36
CA ASN A 258 15.17 -34.62 -9.53
C ASN A 258 15.33 -33.14 -9.15
N HIS A 259 14.25 -32.38 -8.94
CA HIS A 259 14.33 -30.94 -8.71
C HIS A 259 13.58 -30.45 -7.46
N ASP A 260 13.19 -31.33 -6.53
CA ASP A 260 12.50 -30.96 -5.28
C ASP A 260 13.27 -29.89 -4.47
N ALA A 261 14.60 -30.01 -4.41
CA ALA A 261 15.45 -28.99 -3.79
C ALA A 261 15.38 -27.66 -4.57
N LEU A 262 15.43 -27.70 -5.90
CA LEU A 262 15.38 -26.53 -6.77
C LEU A 262 14.04 -25.79 -6.69
N VAL A 263 12.93 -26.52 -6.58
CA VAL A 263 11.58 -25.95 -6.38
C VAL A 263 11.46 -25.33 -4.99
N LEU A 264 11.97 -26.00 -3.94
CA LEU A 264 12.00 -25.47 -2.58
C LEU A 264 12.88 -24.21 -2.49
N PHE A 265 14.06 -24.21 -3.11
CA PHE A 265 14.95 -23.04 -3.20
C PHE A 265 14.35 -21.93 -4.06
N GLY A 266 13.59 -22.25 -5.11
CA GLY A 266 12.86 -21.29 -5.92
C GLY A 266 11.75 -20.60 -5.12
N LEU A 267 10.96 -21.37 -4.36
CA LEU A 267 9.86 -20.85 -3.54
C LEU A 267 10.39 -20.06 -2.33
N LEU A 268 11.45 -20.55 -1.67
CA LEU A 268 12.18 -19.83 -0.62
C LEU A 268 12.86 -18.57 -1.17
N GLY A 269 13.41 -18.66 -2.38
CA GLY A 269 13.99 -17.55 -3.13
C GLY A 269 12.95 -16.48 -3.39
N VAL A 270 11.76 -16.81 -3.88
CA VAL A 270 10.65 -15.86 -4.05
C VAL A 270 10.24 -15.25 -2.70
N LEU A 271 10.19 -16.05 -1.63
CA LEU A 271 9.84 -15.61 -0.28
C LEU A 271 10.89 -14.70 0.38
N ILE A 272 12.15 -14.75 -0.07
CA ILE A 272 13.25 -13.89 0.42
C ILE A 272 13.48 -12.70 -0.51
N ILE A 273 13.46 -12.93 -1.82
CA ILE A 273 13.71 -11.94 -2.88
C ILE A 273 12.58 -10.92 -2.93
N ILE A 274 11.30 -11.31 -2.79
CA ILE A 274 10.20 -10.34 -2.80
C ILE A 274 10.32 -9.36 -1.61
N PRO A 275 10.50 -9.81 -0.35
CA PRO A 275 10.77 -8.91 0.77
C PRO A 275 12.06 -8.11 0.61
N PHE A 276 13.13 -8.70 0.05
CA PHE A 276 14.40 -8.01 -0.16
C PHE A 276 14.31 -6.94 -1.25
N ILE A 277 13.63 -7.19 -2.37
CA ILE A 277 13.34 -6.19 -3.41
C ILE A 277 12.43 -5.11 -2.84
N THR A 278 11.42 -5.49 -2.05
CA THR A 278 10.54 -4.53 -1.37
C THR A 278 11.33 -3.66 -0.41
N TRP A 279 12.24 -4.25 0.38
CA TRP A 279 13.14 -3.54 1.29
C TRP A 279 14.12 -2.64 0.53
N TYR A 280 14.81 -3.16 -0.49
CA TYR A 280 15.78 -2.44 -1.33
C TYR A 280 15.14 -1.26 -2.08
N LYS A 281 13.92 -1.45 -2.62
CA LYS A 281 13.16 -0.37 -3.27
C LYS A 281 12.65 0.66 -2.24
N PHE A 282 12.44 0.26 -1.00
CA PHE A 282 12.03 1.14 0.11
C PHE A 282 13.21 1.86 0.79
N THR A 283 14.42 1.31 0.73
CA THR A 283 15.66 1.90 1.26
C THR A 283 16.39 2.77 0.26
N ASN A 284 16.07 2.71 -1.04
CA ASN A 284 16.77 3.50 -2.05
C ASN A 284 16.44 5.01 -1.98
N ASN A 285 17.50 5.80 -1.88
CA ASN A 285 17.57 7.10 -1.18
C ASN A 285 17.06 8.34 -1.95
N LYS A 286 16.20 8.20 -2.96
CA LYS A 286 15.64 9.38 -3.66
C LYS A 286 14.42 9.94 -2.94
N LYS A 287 14.54 10.24 -1.65
CA LYS A 287 13.44 10.80 -0.85
C LYS A 287 12.94 12.13 -1.42
N VAL A 288 13.83 13.07 -1.69
CA VAL A 288 13.46 14.44 -2.10
C VAL A 288 12.72 14.50 -3.44
N PRO A 289 13.19 13.88 -4.55
CA PRO A 289 12.44 13.90 -5.81
C PRO A 289 11.08 13.20 -5.72
N GLN A 290 10.97 12.14 -4.91
CA GLN A 290 9.70 11.46 -4.68
C GLN A 290 8.72 12.32 -3.90
N LEU A 291 9.20 13.09 -2.91
CA LEU A 291 8.38 14.03 -2.13
C LEU A 291 7.90 15.19 -3.00
N ILE A 292 8.77 15.80 -3.80
CA ILE A 292 8.40 16.85 -4.76
C ILE A 292 7.34 16.33 -5.73
N TRP A 293 7.54 15.12 -6.27
CA TRP A 293 6.56 14.51 -7.17
C TRP A 293 5.18 14.35 -6.49
N ARG A 294 5.13 13.97 -5.20
CA ARG A 294 3.87 13.85 -4.46
C ARG A 294 3.17 15.19 -4.27
N ILE A 295 3.93 16.24 -3.98
CA ILE A 295 3.39 17.60 -3.85
C ILE A 295 2.86 18.10 -5.19
N ARG A 296 3.61 17.86 -6.27
CA ARG A 296 3.18 18.25 -7.63
C ARG A 296 1.92 17.56 -8.10
N PHE A 297 1.73 16.33 -7.66
CA PHE A 297 0.53 15.56 -7.97
C PHE A 297 -0.74 16.19 -7.39
N ASP A 298 -0.62 17.06 -6.38
CA ASP A 298 -1.75 17.75 -5.75
C ASP A 298 -2.48 18.70 -6.71
N ALA A 299 -1.74 19.48 -7.51
CA ALA A 299 -2.32 20.45 -8.44
C ALA A 299 -3.31 19.81 -9.44
N GLU A 300 -2.93 18.67 -10.03
CA GLU A 300 -3.80 17.94 -10.96
C GLU A 300 -4.98 17.29 -10.23
N ARG A 301 -4.75 16.76 -9.03
CA ARG A 301 -5.77 16.03 -8.27
C ARG A 301 -6.83 16.95 -7.72
N THR A 302 -6.45 18.06 -7.13
CA THR A 302 -7.37 19.06 -6.59
C THR A 302 -8.36 19.52 -7.64
N GLN A 303 -7.90 19.82 -8.86
CA GLN A 303 -8.79 20.15 -9.97
C GLN A 303 -9.79 19.03 -10.31
N ARG A 304 -9.33 17.77 -10.39
CA ARG A 304 -10.22 16.63 -10.67
C ARG A 304 -11.27 16.46 -9.57
N PHE A 305 -10.88 16.58 -8.30
CA PHE A 305 -11.81 16.55 -7.17
C PHE A 305 -12.81 17.70 -7.20
N PHE A 306 -12.44 18.89 -7.67
CA PHE A 306 -13.37 20.02 -7.83
C PHE A 306 -14.48 19.73 -8.85
N ARG A 307 -14.16 18.98 -9.91
CA ARG A 307 -15.19 18.46 -10.84
C ARG A 307 -16.14 17.47 -10.15
N HIS A 308 -15.61 16.59 -9.29
CA HIS A 308 -16.43 15.69 -8.45
C HIS A 308 -17.30 16.44 -7.44
N PHE A 309 -16.87 17.62 -7.00
CA PHE A 309 -17.67 18.56 -6.21
C PHE A 309 -18.65 19.40 -7.05
N GLY A 310 -18.74 19.21 -8.37
CA GLY A 310 -19.64 19.97 -9.23
C GLY A 310 -19.32 21.47 -9.33
N ILE A 311 -18.07 21.85 -9.00
CA ILE A 311 -17.57 23.22 -9.11
C ILE A 311 -17.02 23.42 -10.52
N PRO A 312 -17.47 24.46 -11.27
CA PRO A 312 -16.97 24.72 -12.61
C PRO A 312 -15.49 25.15 -12.56
N GLU A 313 -14.77 24.87 -13.64
CA GLU A 313 -13.39 25.31 -13.80
C GLU A 313 -13.33 26.72 -14.39
N ASP A 314 -12.32 27.52 -14.01
CA ASP A 314 -12.09 28.81 -14.65
C ASP A 314 -11.74 28.60 -16.14
N PRO A 315 -12.53 29.15 -17.09
CA PRO A 315 -12.31 28.97 -18.52
C PRO A 315 -10.93 29.45 -18.96
N LYS A 316 -10.42 30.55 -18.40
CA LYS A 316 -9.09 31.10 -18.77
C LYS A 316 -7.96 30.18 -18.31
N PHE A 317 -8.12 29.60 -17.12
CA PHE A 317 -7.14 28.66 -16.59
C PHE A 317 -7.12 27.35 -17.38
N ALA A 318 -8.30 26.83 -17.73
CA ALA A 318 -8.45 25.64 -18.57
C ALA A 318 -7.84 25.86 -19.97
N GLU A 319 -8.11 27.01 -20.58
CA GLU A 319 -7.54 27.42 -21.88
C GLU A 319 -6.01 27.44 -21.86
N ARG A 320 -5.41 28.13 -20.88
CA ARG A 320 -3.95 28.19 -20.73
C ARG A 320 -3.31 26.81 -20.61
N ARG A 321 -3.92 25.92 -19.84
CA ARG A 321 -3.39 24.56 -19.63
C ARG A 321 -3.47 23.71 -20.90
N GLU A 322 -4.62 23.71 -21.58
CA GLU A 322 -4.80 22.88 -22.77
C GLU A 322 -3.91 23.35 -23.91
N SER A 323 -3.76 24.67 -24.06
CA SER A 323 -2.78 25.28 -24.94
C SER A 323 -1.37 24.74 -24.68
N ARG A 324 -0.91 24.76 -23.41
CA ARG A 324 0.42 24.24 -23.03
C ARG A 324 0.59 22.76 -23.35
N ARG A 325 -0.44 21.93 -23.11
CA ARG A 325 -0.40 20.49 -23.44
C ARG A 325 -0.26 20.22 -24.93
N ILE A 326 -1.00 20.95 -25.75
CA ILE A 326 -0.92 20.82 -27.21
C ILE A 326 0.48 21.24 -27.70
N ILE A 327 1.01 22.36 -27.20
CA ILE A 327 2.37 22.79 -27.50
C ILE A 327 3.38 21.72 -27.10
N LEU A 328 3.33 21.22 -25.87
CA LEU A 328 4.26 20.19 -25.39
C LEU A 328 4.17 18.90 -26.21
N ARG A 329 2.96 18.42 -26.48
CA ARG A 329 2.73 17.22 -27.30
C ARG A 329 3.32 17.40 -28.69
N THR A 330 3.14 18.57 -29.29
CA THR A 330 3.72 18.91 -30.60
C THR A 330 5.24 18.90 -30.55
N LEU A 331 5.84 19.52 -29.54
CA LEU A 331 7.30 19.55 -29.36
C LEU A 331 7.90 18.14 -29.15
N ILE A 332 7.18 17.27 -28.45
CA ILE A 332 7.57 15.86 -28.27
C ILE A 332 7.46 15.09 -29.58
N GLN A 333 6.38 15.26 -30.34
CA GLN A 333 6.18 14.62 -31.64
C GLN A 333 7.27 15.00 -32.64
N LEU A 334 7.73 16.25 -32.60
CA LEU A 334 8.82 16.76 -33.45
C LEU A 334 10.22 16.36 -32.97
N GLY A 335 10.33 15.64 -31.84
CA GLY A 335 11.61 15.23 -31.27
C GLY A 335 12.45 16.40 -30.74
N ILE A 336 11.88 17.61 -30.62
CA ILE A 336 12.56 18.78 -30.07
C ILE A 336 12.74 18.61 -28.56
N VAL A 337 11.78 17.95 -27.92
CA VAL A 337 11.72 17.73 -26.48
C VAL A 337 11.56 16.23 -26.20
N PRO A 338 12.31 15.63 -25.24
CA PRO A 338 12.16 14.21 -24.92
C PRO A 338 10.74 13.85 -24.42
N PRO A 339 10.27 12.59 -24.62
CA PRO A 339 8.89 12.18 -24.29
C PRO A 339 8.55 12.22 -22.80
N ASN A 340 9.55 12.26 -21.93
CA ASN A 340 9.39 12.30 -20.47
C ASN A 340 9.55 13.72 -19.89
N VAL A 341 9.48 14.75 -20.73
CA VAL A 341 9.58 16.13 -20.28
C VAL A 341 8.28 16.60 -19.65
N ARG A 342 8.43 17.43 -18.63
CA ARG A 342 7.37 17.93 -17.79
C ARG A 342 6.67 19.14 -18.42
N GLU A 343 5.40 19.34 -18.09
CA GLU A 343 4.58 20.46 -18.58
C GLU A 343 5.08 21.84 -18.15
N ASP A 344 5.84 21.96 -17.07
CA ASP A 344 6.38 23.26 -16.60
C ASP A 344 7.39 23.89 -17.57
N VAL A 345 8.02 23.10 -18.44
CA VAL A 345 8.94 23.62 -19.47
C VAL A 345 8.22 24.58 -20.42
N VAL A 346 6.93 24.35 -20.67
CA VAL A 346 6.12 25.19 -21.55
C VAL A 346 5.38 26.31 -20.80
N ASN A 347 5.62 26.51 -19.51
CA ASN A 347 4.98 27.59 -18.75
C ASN A 347 5.36 29.00 -19.25
N ILE A 348 6.55 29.14 -19.84
CA ILE A 348 7.08 30.40 -20.37
C ILE A 348 6.52 30.71 -21.78
N PHE A 349 5.87 29.73 -22.42
CA PHE A 349 5.40 29.84 -23.80
C PHE A 349 4.09 30.64 -23.87
N PRO A 350 3.87 31.39 -24.96
CA PRO A 350 2.59 32.06 -25.20
C PRO A 350 1.46 31.04 -25.45
N PRO A 351 0.18 31.46 -25.37
CA PRO A 351 -0.95 30.63 -25.74
C PRO A 351 -0.84 30.08 -27.17
N LEU A 352 -1.47 28.94 -27.46
CA LEU A 352 -1.38 28.23 -28.73
C LEU A 352 -1.77 29.12 -29.92
N THR A 353 -2.82 29.92 -29.74
CA THR A 353 -3.33 30.90 -30.72
C THR A 353 -2.28 31.96 -31.10
N ASP A 354 -1.43 32.35 -30.16
CA ASP A 354 -0.32 33.29 -30.37
C ASP A 354 0.98 32.56 -30.77
N PHE A 355 1.15 31.32 -30.32
CA PHE A 355 2.34 30.52 -30.54
C PHE A 355 2.48 30.11 -32.00
N VAL A 356 1.39 29.62 -32.61
CA VAL A 356 1.36 29.18 -34.02
C VAL A 356 1.78 30.30 -34.99
N PRO A 357 1.18 31.52 -34.97
CA PRO A 357 1.59 32.59 -35.88
C PRO A 357 3.04 33.05 -35.63
N ARG A 358 3.51 33.04 -34.37
CA ARG A 358 4.91 33.33 -34.05
C ARG A 358 5.87 32.28 -34.64
N CYS A 359 5.45 31.02 -34.72
CA CYS A 359 6.21 29.95 -35.36
C CYS A 359 6.22 30.05 -36.89
N LEU A 360 5.24 30.70 -37.50
CA LEU A 360 5.24 30.99 -38.94
C LEU A 360 6.18 32.17 -39.27
N GLU A 361 6.24 33.17 -38.39
CA GLU A 361 7.16 34.31 -38.53
C GLU A 361 8.49 34.12 -37.77
N VAL A 362 9.21 33.03 -38.07
CA VAL A 362 10.46 32.67 -37.35
C VAL A 362 11.50 33.78 -37.39
N GLU A 363 11.67 34.45 -38.53
CA GLU A 363 12.71 35.48 -38.68
C GLU A 363 12.48 36.69 -37.77
N ARG A 364 11.21 37.10 -37.60
CA ARG A 364 10.83 38.20 -36.70
C ARG A 364 10.92 37.79 -35.23
N ASN A 365 10.60 36.53 -34.92
CA ASN A 365 10.53 36.01 -33.55
C ASN A 365 11.77 35.22 -33.12
N LYS A 366 12.86 35.26 -33.89
CA LYS A 366 14.09 34.48 -33.63
C LYS A 366 14.64 34.69 -32.22
N ALA A 367 14.63 35.94 -31.72
CA ALA A 367 15.08 36.26 -30.37
C ALA A 367 14.22 35.61 -29.27
N LEU A 368 12.91 35.43 -29.51
CA LEU A 368 12.02 34.74 -28.57
C LEU A 368 12.34 33.24 -28.53
N PHE A 369 12.48 32.59 -29.69
CA PHE A 369 12.81 31.16 -29.75
C PHE A 369 14.21 30.85 -29.20
N GLN A 370 15.17 31.74 -29.40
CA GLN A 370 16.48 31.63 -28.76
C GLN A 370 16.40 31.74 -27.24
N LYS A 371 15.58 32.66 -26.69
CA LYS A 371 15.32 32.75 -25.24
C LYS A 371 14.64 31.50 -24.69
N LEU A 372 13.81 30.84 -25.50
CA LEU A 372 13.18 29.55 -25.16
C LEU A 372 14.11 28.34 -25.35
N GLY A 373 15.35 28.54 -25.82
CA GLY A 373 16.36 27.49 -25.94
C GLY A 373 16.30 26.66 -27.24
N PHE A 374 15.61 27.13 -28.28
CA PHE A 374 15.54 26.43 -29.56
C PHE A 374 16.83 26.62 -30.38
N SER A 375 17.32 25.53 -30.98
CA SER A 375 18.38 25.57 -31.98
C SER A 375 17.83 26.02 -33.34
N GLN A 376 18.70 26.40 -34.27
CA GLN A 376 18.28 26.79 -35.62
C GLN A 376 17.56 25.66 -36.36
N GLN A 377 18.04 24.42 -36.20
CA GLN A 377 17.40 23.23 -36.76
C GLN A 377 16.01 22.98 -36.15
N HIS A 378 15.85 23.17 -34.84
CA HIS A 378 14.54 23.02 -34.19
C HIS A 378 13.54 24.05 -34.71
N MET A 379 13.98 25.29 -34.99
CA MET A 379 13.12 26.34 -35.54
C MET A 379 12.66 26.03 -36.97
N GLU A 380 13.53 25.48 -37.81
CA GLU A 380 13.20 25.09 -39.19
C GLU A 380 12.17 23.94 -39.23
N VAL A 381 12.39 22.90 -38.42
CA VAL A 381 11.46 21.76 -38.29
C VAL A 381 10.11 22.22 -37.73
N LEU A 382 10.12 23.08 -36.70
CA LEU A 382 8.91 23.63 -36.12
C LEU A 382 8.13 24.48 -37.13
N HIS A 383 8.81 25.33 -37.90
CA HIS A 383 8.19 26.14 -38.95
C HIS A 383 7.54 25.27 -40.03
N ALA A 384 8.26 24.28 -40.55
CA ALA A 384 7.73 23.39 -41.59
C ALA A 384 6.47 22.63 -41.12
N PHE A 385 6.48 22.16 -39.88
CA PHE A 385 5.32 21.50 -39.29
C PHE A 385 4.15 22.47 -39.07
N MET A 386 4.41 23.66 -38.51
CA MET A 386 3.36 24.65 -38.23
C MET A 386 2.75 25.23 -39.52
N ALA A 387 3.52 25.34 -40.60
CA ALA A 387 3.01 25.75 -41.91
C ALA A 387 1.98 24.76 -42.48
N THR A 388 2.13 23.47 -42.18
CA THR A 388 1.25 22.41 -42.69
C THR A 388 0.08 22.14 -41.74
N ASN A 389 0.34 22.07 -40.43
CA ASN A 389 -0.61 21.59 -39.43
C ASN A 389 -1.11 22.67 -38.46
N GLY A 390 -0.50 23.87 -38.45
CA GLY A 390 -0.78 24.91 -37.45
C GLY A 390 -2.23 25.39 -37.46
N VAL A 391 -2.82 25.59 -38.64
CA VAL A 391 -4.23 26.01 -38.77
C VAL A 391 -5.19 24.94 -38.24
N ALA A 392 -4.92 23.67 -38.55
CA ALA A 392 -5.73 22.55 -38.07
C ALA A 392 -5.64 22.40 -36.55
N LEU A 393 -4.45 22.59 -35.96
CA LEU A 393 -4.24 22.55 -34.52
C LEU A 393 -5.01 23.64 -33.78
N VAL A 394 -5.00 24.88 -34.28
CA VAL A 394 -5.77 25.98 -33.69
C VAL A 394 -7.28 25.73 -33.84
N ALA A 395 -7.72 25.21 -34.99
CA ALA A 395 -9.13 24.87 -35.19
C ALA A 395 -9.62 23.76 -34.24
N GLU A 396 -8.82 22.69 -34.05
CA GLU A 396 -9.13 21.62 -33.09
C GLU A 396 -9.17 22.16 -31.65
N PHE A 397 -8.23 23.04 -31.30
CA PHE A 397 -8.22 23.71 -30.01
C PHE A 397 -9.48 24.55 -29.79
N ASP A 398 -9.86 25.39 -30.75
CA ASP A 398 -11.05 26.24 -30.68
C ASP A 398 -12.34 25.43 -30.60
N GLU A 399 -12.45 24.31 -31.33
CA GLU A 399 -13.58 23.39 -31.21
C GLU A 399 -13.65 22.75 -29.82
N THR A 400 -12.50 22.34 -29.28
CA THR A 400 -12.41 21.75 -27.95
C THR A 400 -12.82 22.78 -26.89
N GLN A 401 -12.37 24.04 -27.03
CA GLN A 401 -12.80 25.14 -26.17
C GLN A 401 -14.30 25.41 -26.28
N LYS A 402 -14.88 25.38 -27.48
CA LYS A 402 -16.33 25.52 -27.68
C LYS A 402 -17.11 24.38 -27.00
N ARG A 403 -16.63 23.14 -27.07
CA ARG A 403 -17.24 22.00 -26.35
C ARG A 403 -17.16 22.20 -24.84
N PHE A 404 -16.01 22.61 -24.32
CA PHE A 404 -15.87 22.94 -22.89
C PHE A 404 -16.69 24.15 -22.48
N ALA A 405 -16.91 25.13 -23.35
CA ALA A 405 -17.79 26.27 -23.08
C ALA A 405 -19.27 25.84 -23.02
N VAL A 406 -19.69 24.88 -23.86
CA VAL A 406 -21.04 24.31 -23.84
C VAL A 406 -21.26 23.40 -22.62
N GLU A 407 -20.28 22.57 -22.26
CA GLU A 407 -20.33 21.70 -21.07
C GLU A 407 -20.11 22.47 -19.75
N GLY A 408 -19.29 23.53 -19.78
CA GLY A 408 -18.92 24.41 -18.68
C GLY A 408 -19.85 25.60 -18.46
N ALA A 409 -20.78 25.87 -19.40
CA ALA A 409 -21.93 26.75 -19.17
C ALA A 409 -22.91 26.20 -18.11
N ASN A 410 -22.67 25.00 -17.59
CA ASN A 410 -23.40 24.47 -16.46
C ASN A 410 -23.10 25.28 -15.19
N LYS A 411 -24.12 26.05 -14.77
CA LYS A 411 -24.29 26.58 -13.40
C LYS A 411 -23.81 25.54 -12.38
N LEU A 412 -23.15 26.00 -11.32
CA LEU A 412 -22.77 25.21 -10.14
C LEU A 412 -23.80 24.09 -9.85
N GLN A 413 -23.39 22.83 -10.04
CA GLN A 413 -24.25 21.68 -9.79
C GLN A 413 -23.90 21.10 -8.42
N LEU A 414 -24.60 21.57 -7.39
CA LEU A 414 -24.39 21.08 -6.03
C LEU A 414 -24.72 19.58 -5.95
N ILE A 415 -23.74 18.79 -5.53
CA ILE A 415 -23.90 17.35 -5.29
C ILE A 415 -24.70 17.09 -4.01
N ALA A 416 -25.28 15.89 -3.90
CA ALA A 416 -26.01 15.50 -2.70
C ALA A 416 -25.09 15.52 -1.45
N PRO A 417 -25.61 15.86 -0.25
CA PRO A 417 -24.79 15.94 0.97
C PRO A 417 -24.01 14.66 1.30
N SER A 418 -24.63 13.49 1.07
CA SER A 418 -23.96 12.19 1.24
C SER A 418 -22.83 11.94 0.23
N ALA A 419 -22.98 12.43 -1.00
CA ALA A 419 -21.90 12.38 -2.00
C ALA A 419 -20.77 13.34 -1.62
N TYR A 420 -21.11 14.55 -1.14
CA TYR A 420 -20.14 15.52 -0.64
C TYR A 420 -19.30 14.95 0.51
N GLU A 421 -19.93 14.33 1.52
CA GLU A 421 -19.20 13.72 2.64
C GLU A 421 -18.19 12.65 2.18
N ALA A 422 -18.59 11.80 1.24
CA ALA A 422 -17.73 10.76 0.68
C ALA A 422 -16.56 11.35 -0.12
N THR A 423 -16.84 12.27 -1.04
CA THR A 423 -15.83 12.94 -1.85
C THR A 423 -14.87 13.76 -0.98
N ARG A 424 -15.37 14.48 0.02
CA ARG A 424 -14.59 15.24 1.00
C ARG A 424 -13.67 14.33 1.80
N TYR A 425 -14.14 13.15 2.23
CA TYR A 425 -13.30 12.20 2.95
C TYR A 425 -12.14 11.69 2.09
N LEU A 426 -12.42 11.29 0.83
CA LEU A 426 -11.38 10.84 -0.10
C LEU A 426 -10.39 11.94 -0.44
N PHE A 427 -10.88 13.16 -0.64
CA PHE A 427 -10.05 14.32 -0.92
C PHE A 427 -9.17 14.69 0.28
N LYS A 428 -9.71 14.61 1.51
CA LYS A 428 -8.91 14.78 2.73
C LYS A 428 -7.79 13.75 2.85
N GLN A 429 -8.06 12.49 2.51
CA GLN A 429 -7.01 11.46 2.48
C GLN A 429 -5.90 11.75 1.47
N HIS A 430 -6.20 12.52 0.42
CA HIS A 430 -5.21 13.00 -0.52
C HIS A 430 -4.39 14.15 0.07
N THR A 431 -5.04 15.23 0.50
CA THR A 431 -4.35 16.43 1.03
C THR A 431 -3.50 16.09 2.25
N ASP A 432 -3.97 15.23 3.16
CA ASP A 432 -3.20 14.78 4.32
C ASP A 432 -1.87 14.11 3.88
N GLN A 433 -1.87 13.34 2.78
CA GLN A 433 -0.65 12.71 2.25
C GLN A 433 0.30 13.70 1.59
N VAL A 434 -0.25 14.75 1.00
CA VAL A 434 0.51 15.84 0.37
C VAL A 434 1.16 16.67 1.47
N ASP A 435 0.41 17.02 2.51
CA ASP A 435 0.90 17.78 3.67
C ASP A 435 1.98 16.99 4.44
N GLU A 436 1.77 15.69 4.68
CA GLU A 436 2.83 14.82 5.24
C GLU A 436 4.10 14.84 4.37
N ALA A 437 3.95 14.74 3.04
CA ALA A 437 5.10 14.78 2.13
C ALA A 437 5.78 16.16 2.13
N ALA A 438 5.03 17.24 2.26
CA ALA A 438 5.54 18.60 2.32
C ALA A 438 6.31 18.87 3.62
N ILE A 439 5.80 18.36 4.74
CA ILE A 439 6.49 18.40 6.05
C ILE A 439 7.79 17.57 6.00
N GLU A 440 7.75 16.35 5.45
CA GLU A 440 8.95 15.51 5.30
C GLU A 440 9.99 16.18 4.40
N LEU A 441 9.54 16.84 3.32
CA LEU A 441 10.42 17.62 2.43
C LEU A 441 11.09 18.77 3.18
N GLN A 442 10.33 19.53 3.96
CA GLN A 442 10.85 20.62 4.77
C GLN A 442 11.87 20.14 5.81
N GLN A 443 11.58 19.03 6.48
CA GLN A 443 12.50 18.40 7.44
C GLN A 443 13.79 17.90 6.75
N ALA A 444 13.68 17.28 5.58
CA ALA A 444 14.82 16.77 4.82
C ALA A 444 15.77 17.88 4.34
N LEU A 445 15.24 19.08 4.10
CA LEU A 445 16.02 20.24 3.63
C LEU A 445 16.56 21.10 4.77
N GLY A 446 16.13 20.88 6.02
CA GLY A 446 16.60 21.65 7.17
C GLY A 446 16.30 23.16 7.11
N GLY A 447 15.43 23.59 6.19
CA GLY A 447 15.11 24.98 5.91
C GLY A 447 13.60 25.25 5.87
N HIS A 448 13.19 26.49 6.10
CA HIS A 448 11.77 26.89 6.07
C HIS A 448 11.33 27.15 4.61
N LEU A 449 10.55 26.23 4.04
CA LEU A 449 9.90 26.42 2.74
C LEU A 449 8.63 27.26 2.90
N THR A 450 8.60 28.46 2.32
CA THR A 450 7.41 29.31 2.42
C THR A 450 6.26 28.79 1.58
N SER A 451 6.58 28.14 0.45
CA SER A 451 5.58 27.52 -0.42
C SER A 451 4.83 26.38 0.27
N VAL A 452 5.51 25.56 1.09
CA VAL A 452 4.87 24.47 1.85
C VAL A 452 3.82 25.00 2.83
N LYS A 453 4.17 26.05 3.59
CA LYS A 453 3.21 26.67 4.53
C LYS A 453 2.02 27.30 3.80
N LYS A 454 2.25 27.94 2.64
CA LYS A 454 1.18 28.50 1.81
C LYS A 454 0.25 27.40 1.29
N LEU A 455 0.80 26.25 0.90
CA LEU A 455 0.03 25.10 0.40
C LEU A 455 -0.89 24.54 1.49
N MET A 456 -0.36 24.30 2.70
CA MET A 456 -1.17 23.80 3.82
C MET A 456 -2.29 24.77 4.19
N ASN A 457 -2.00 26.07 4.26
CA ASN A 457 -3.02 27.08 4.51
C ASN A 457 -4.08 27.14 3.40
N ALA A 458 -3.67 26.92 2.14
CA ALA A 458 -4.59 26.83 1.02
C ALA A 458 -5.50 25.59 1.11
N HIS A 459 -4.98 24.46 1.59
CA HIS A 459 -5.79 23.27 1.86
C HIS A 459 -6.84 23.54 2.95
N ASP A 460 -6.46 24.17 4.05
CA ASP A 460 -7.38 24.52 5.13
C ASP A 460 -8.49 25.48 4.65
N GLU A 461 -8.11 26.56 3.96
CA GLU A 461 -9.06 27.53 3.40
C GLU A 461 -10.04 26.88 2.41
N MET A 462 -9.54 25.97 1.57
CA MET A 462 -10.37 25.21 0.65
C MET A 462 -11.44 24.40 1.37
N TYR A 463 -11.09 23.69 2.44
CA TYR A 463 -12.06 22.91 3.21
C TYR A 463 -13.08 23.81 3.91
N ASP A 464 -12.66 24.96 4.44
CA ASP A 464 -13.57 25.93 5.07
C ASP A 464 -14.58 26.49 4.07
N LEU A 465 -14.14 26.81 2.84
CA LEU A 465 -15.01 27.27 1.76
C LEU A 465 -15.99 26.17 1.33
N LEU A 466 -15.51 24.92 1.16
CA LEU A 466 -16.34 23.78 0.81
C LEU A 466 -17.38 23.47 1.90
N ASP A 467 -16.98 23.47 3.17
CA ASP A 467 -17.88 23.23 4.30
C ASP A 467 -18.92 24.36 4.41
N THR A 468 -18.52 25.61 4.12
CA THR A 468 -19.46 26.73 4.09
C THR A 468 -20.48 26.58 2.96
N LEU A 469 -20.04 26.13 1.78
CA LEU A 469 -20.92 25.90 0.62
C LEU A 469 -21.90 24.73 0.85
N TYR A 470 -21.41 23.60 1.38
CA TYR A 470 -22.17 22.35 1.42
C TYR A 470 -22.85 22.04 2.76
N ARG A 471 -22.35 22.57 3.89
CA ARG A 471 -22.92 22.32 5.23
C ARG A 471 -23.64 23.53 5.82
N LYS A 472 -23.18 24.76 5.53
CA LYS A 472 -23.72 25.99 6.12
C LYS A 472 -24.61 26.80 5.16
N GLY A 473 -24.72 26.42 3.90
CA GLY A 473 -25.47 27.18 2.91
C GLY A 473 -26.98 27.03 3.03
N ASP A 474 -27.72 28.14 3.10
CA ASP A 474 -29.20 28.23 3.11
C ASP A 474 -29.83 27.88 1.74
N GLY A 475 -29.25 26.95 0.99
CA GLY A 475 -29.73 26.54 -0.33
C GLY A 475 -29.43 27.53 -1.47
N LYS A 476 -28.70 28.63 -1.21
CA LYS A 476 -28.20 29.55 -2.24
C LYS A 476 -26.69 29.79 -2.09
N PRO A 477 -25.89 29.48 -3.12
CA PRO A 477 -24.46 29.76 -3.09
C PRO A 477 -24.24 31.28 -3.10
N SER A 478 -23.47 31.81 -2.14
CA SER A 478 -23.01 33.19 -2.24
C SER A 478 -21.94 33.27 -3.33
N ASN A 479 -22.19 34.11 -4.35
CA ASN A 479 -21.25 34.36 -5.47
C ASN A 479 -19.78 34.50 -5.05
N PRO A 480 -19.40 35.23 -3.97
CA PRO A 480 -18.00 35.39 -3.60
C PRO A 480 -17.33 34.08 -3.13
N ILE A 481 -18.08 33.14 -2.54
CA ILE A 481 -17.52 31.85 -2.10
C ILE A 481 -17.25 30.97 -3.32
N VAL A 482 -18.19 30.93 -4.26
CA VAL A 482 -18.04 30.16 -5.50
C VAL A 482 -16.88 30.68 -6.32
N GLU A 483 -16.74 32.01 -6.45
CA GLU A 483 -15.64 32.62 -7.20
C GLU A 483 -14.27 32.29 -6.59
N LYS A 484 -14.15 32.34 -5.25
CA LYS A 484 -12.93 31.87 -4.56
C LYS A 484 -12.65 30.40 -4.80
N LEU A 485 -13.67 29.54 -4.72
CA LEU A 485 -13.53 28.11 -4.98
C LEU A 485 -13.11 27.82 -6.43
N VAL A 486 -13.65 28.54 -7.41
CA VAL A 486 -13.26 28.40 -8.82
C VAL A 486 -11.79 28.75 -9.04
N ALA A 487 -11.27 29.75 -8.31
CA ALA A 487 -9.86 30.15 -8.38
C ALA A 487 -8.90 29.26 -7.56
N MET A 488 -9.40 28.41 -6.66
CA MET A 488 -8.54 27.61 -5.76
C MET A 488 -7.61 26.62 -6.48
N PRO A 489 -8.06 25.85 -7.49
CA PRO A 489 -7.17 24.93 -8.21
C PRO A 489 -6.00 25.63 -8.91
N GLU A 490 -6.24 26.83 -9.46
CA GLU A 490 -5.17 27.65 -10.05
C GLU A 490 -4.17 28.09 -8.99
N ARG A 491 -4.66 28.64 -7.88
CA ARG A 491 -3.81 29.07 -6.76
C ARG A 491 -2.96 27.94 -6.20
N ILE A 492 -3.51 26.73 -6.07
CA ILE A 492 -2.77 25.55 -5.62
C ILE A 492 -1.71 25.16 -6.66
N SER A 493 -2.05 25.17 -7.95
CA SER A 493 -1.08 24.92 -9.03
C SER A 493 0.11 25.88 -8.98
N ASP A 494 -0.16 27.17 -8.79
CA ASP A 494 0.89 28.19 -8.72
C ASP A 494 1.81 27.99 -7.50
N ILE A 495 1.24 27.70 -6.32
CA ILE A 495 2.02 27.42 -5.10
C ILE A 495 2.87 26.16 -5.27
N VAL A 496 2.33 25.14 -5.90
CA VAL A 496 3.02 23.87 -6.16
C VAL A 496 4.19 24.07 -7.13
N ASP A 497 4.01 24.87 -8.18
CA ASP A 497 5.05 25.19 -9.15
C ASP A 497 6.19 26.01 -8.53
N THR A 498 5.96 26.76 -7.45
CA THR A 498 7.02 27.48 -6.72
C THR A 498 7.85 26.60 -5.78
N VAL A 499 7.40 25.39 -5.43
CA VAL A 499 8.12 24.50 -4.50
C VAL A 499 9.48 24.10 -5.05
N GLU A 500 9.55 23.67 -6.31
CA GLU A 500 10.79 23.19 -6.90
C GLU A 500 11.90 24.24 -7.06
N PRO A 501 11.63 25.46 -7.57
CA PRO A 501 12.64 26.51 -7.61
C PRO A 501 13.09 26.94 -6.20
N GLU A 502 12.19 26.98 -5.20
CA GLU A 502 12.58 27.21 -3.80
C GLU A 502 13.57 26.14 -3.31
N VAL A 503 13.29 24.87 -3.59
CA VAL A 503 14.18 23.75 -3.23
C VAL A 503 15.54 23.88 -3.93
N GLN A 504 15.57 24.23 -5.22
CA GLN A 504 16.82 24.45 -5.96
C GLN A 504 17.65 25.59 -5.36
N LEU A 505 17.03 26.70 -4.99
CA LEU A 505 17.70 27.82 -4.32
C LEU A 505 18.32 27.40 -2.98
N ILE A 506 17.61 26.58 -2.20
CA ILE A 506 18.13 26.04 -0.93
C ILE A 506 19.36 25.16 -1.19
N TYR A 507 19.30 24.26 -2.17
CA TYR A 507 20.45 23.43 -2.56
C TYR A 507 21.66 24.28 -3.00
N GLN A 508 21.43 25.32 -3.80
CA GLN A 508 22.50 26.24 -4.24
C GLN A 508 23.14 26.95 -3.05
N ARG A 509 22.34 27.42 -2.08
CA ARG A 509 22.86 28.06 -0.85
C ARG A 509 23.69 27.09 -0.02
N PHE A 510 23.21 25.87 0.20
CA PHE A 510 23.96 24.84 0.93
C PHE A 510 25.30 24.51 0.25
N TYR A 511 25.28 24.37 -1.08
CA TYR A 511 26.50 24.10 -1.84
C TYR A 511 27.51 25.25 -1.75
N LYS A 512 27.04 26.50 -1.86
CA LYS A 512 27.87 27.70 -1.70
C LYS A 512 28.51 27.76 -0.31
N GLN A 513 27.75 27.50 0.76
CA GLN A 513 28.29 27.46 2.13
C GLN A 513 29.35 26.37 2.30
N MET A 514 29.16 25.19 1.71
CA MET A 514 30.16 24.11 1.75
C MET A 514 31.45 24.49 1.02
N LEU A 515 31.36 25.19 -0.11
CA LEU A 515 32.52 25.70 -0.83
C LEU A 515 33.26 26.78 -0.04
N GLU A 516 32.54 27.72 0.59
CA GLU A 516 33.12 28.77 1.43
C GLU A 516 33.81 28.21 2.68
N GLN A 517 33.24 27.19 3.33
CA GLN A 517 33.90 26.49 4.44
C GLN A 517 35.18 25.76 4.00
N LYS A 518 35.17 25.12 2.83
CA LYS A 518 36.38 24.47 2.28
C LYS A 518 37.44 25.47 1.83
N GLY A 519 37.03 26.61 1.27
CA GLY A 519 37.93 27.71 0.89
C GLY A 519 38.57 28.41 2.10
N GLY A 520 37.83 28.54 3.20
CA GLY A 520 38.33 29.11 4.46
C GLY A 520 39.36 28.23 5.17
N CYS A 521 39.28 26.90 5.04
CA CYS A 521 40.28 25.99 5.62
C CYS A 521 41.60 25.91 4.85
N CYS A 522 41.66 26.40 3.59
CA CYS A 522 42.89 26.40 2.79
C CYS A 522 43.66 27.73 2.80
N GLY A 523 43.16 28.77 3.48
CA GLY A 523 43.81 30.09 3.57
C GLY A 523 44.70 30.32 4.78
N GLY A 524 44.92 29.30 5.63
CA GLY A 524 45.61 29.42 6.92
C GLY A 524 46.85 28.53 7.07
N ALA A 525 47.68 28.43 6.04
CA ALA A 525 48.99 27.74 6.15
C ALA A 525 49.96 28.29 5.10
N GLY A 526 50.45 29.51 5.35
CA GLY A 526 51.43 30.17 4.49
C GLY A 526 52.22 31.23 5.25
N GLY A 527 52.63 30.93 6.49
CA GLY A 527 53.63 31.72 7.19
C GLY A 527 55.01 31.38 6.61
N ALA A 528 55.57 32.29 5.83
CA ALA A 528 56.98 32.25 5.42
C ALA A 528 57.88 32.66 6.60
N PRO A 529 59.10 32.09 6.72
CA PRO A 529 59.91 32.22 7.91
C PRO A 529 60.79 33.49 7.91
N HIS A 530 61.10 33.94 9.12
CA HIS A 530 62.03 35.01 9.47
C HIS A 530 63.29 35.05 8.60
N GLY A 531 63.49 36.18 7.91
CA GLY A 531 64.79 36.69 7.48
C GLY A 531 64.95 38.08 8.08
N HIS A 532 65.58 38.16 9.26
CA HIS A 532 66.14 39.42 9.75
C HIS A 532 67.46 39.61 8.99
N ASP A 533 67.53 40.61 8.12
CA ASP A 533 68.79 41.24 7.81
C ASP A 533 68.62 42.76 7.71
N HIS A 534 69.64 43.44 8.19
CA HIS A 534 69.72 44.85 8.54
C HIS A 534 69.53 45.80 7.35
N GLY A 535 69.09 47.03 7.64
CA GLY A 535 69.51 48.20 6.85
C GLY A 535 68.46 49.27 6.61
N HIS A 536 68.42 50.24 7.51
CA HIS A 536 68.34 51.67 7.23
C HIS A 536 67.37 52.24 6.17
N ASP A 537 66.46 53.05 6.71
CA ASP A 537 66.26 54.46 6.38
C ASP A 537 65.10 54.92 5.48
N HIS A 538 64.57 56.04 5.96
CA HIS A 538 63.75 57.06 5.31
C HIS A 538 62.33 56.70 4.84
N GLY A 539 61.36 57.16 5.64
CA GLY A 539 60.80 58.49 5.40
C GLY A 539 59.77 58.64 4.26
N HIS A 540 58.62 59.16 4.67
CA HIS A 540 57.61 59.88 3.88
C HIS A 540 56.65 59.08 2.98
N GLN A 541 55.39 59.11 3.42
CA GLN A 541 54.22 59.58 2.68
C GLN A 541 54.40 59.72 1.15
N HIS A 542 53.61 58.95 0.40
CA HIS A 542 52.43 59.50 -0.28
C HIS A 542 51.42 58.41 -0.63
#